data_AF-A0A1D8PDZ5-F1
#
_entry.id   AF-A0A1D8PDZ5-F1
#
_cell.length_a   1.000
_cell.length_b   1.000
_cell.length_c   1.000
_cell.angle_alpha   90.00
_cell.angle_beta   90.00
_cell.angle_gamma   90.00
#
_symmetry.space_group_name_H-M   'P 1'
#
loop_
_entity.id
_entity.type
_entity.pdbx_description
1 polymer ?
#
loop_
_entity_poly.entity_id
_entity_poly.type
_entity_poly.pdbx_seq_one_letter_code
_entity_poly.pdbx_strand_id
1 'polypeptide(L)'
;MTLENLQVKPAEKKLVICLLPGVQSSIHSLDSDRLSLYIIRHGKIYYQFIKSLVAKHKQTIFIIQYNHNTSSTTETTTSNNNIEDVLNYFQFLYQEINSSQQYRFTSFSTIIMYDTAQYDKYQLTPQFIYIQQLLRYISLKHGMKIVSLRNMVDALTIGNIEQLLLTLDSISPIPILDSKGVEIAVQTNDIDRTESNGHEASHNKSQINLYIPYTWDSWNKIVVQGKSIVLPNTDEIIIRNESRLEELDSNYEKSLSRESKNNVNGGTIVDLLLPQDYLQTRNKNKPKIESLPNSTYSLSDMLREIVQPSVLE
;
A
#
# COMPACT_ATOMS: atom_id res chain seq x y z
N MET A 1 39.51 32.18 -18.20
CA MET A 1 38.49 31.21 -17.78
C MET A 1 37.17 31.63 -18.41
N THR A 2 36.73 30.91 -19.44
CA THR A 2 35.37 31.05 -19.96
C THR A 2 34.43 30.44 -18.94
N LEU A 3 33.52 31.24 -18.38
CA LEU A 3 32.34 30.70 -17.68
C LEU A 3 31.60 29.84 -18.70
N GLU A 4 31.77 28.53 -18.63
CA GLU A 4 30.81 27.62 -19.24
C GLU A 4 29.48 27.92 -18.56
N ASN A 5 28.58 28.58 -19.30
CA ASN A 5 27.20 28.75 -18.88
C ASN A 5 26.67 27.34 -18.59
N LEU A 6 26.55 27.01 -17.31
CA LEU A 6 25.85 25.82 -16.83
C LEU A 6 24.43 25.89 -17.39
N GLN A 7 24.21 25.23 -18.53
CA GLN A 7 22.87 24.98 -19.04
C GLN A 7 22.21 24.01 -18.08
N VAL A 8 21.53 24.57 -17.07
CA VAL A 8 20.66 23.79 -16.20
C VAL A 8 19.59 23.22 -17.12
N LYS A 9 19.62 21.89 -17.32
CA LYS A 9 18.54 21.20 -18.02
C LYS A 9 17.23 21.62 -17.35
N PRO A 10 16.19 22.01 -18.12
CA PRO A 10 14.90 22.33 -17.54
C PRO A 10 14.47 21.14 -16.67
N ALA A 11 14.05 21.43 -15.44
CA ALA A 11 13.61 20.40 -14.51
C ALA A 11 12.49 19.60 -15.18
N GLU A 12 12.73 18.30 -15.40
CA GLU A 12 11.76 17.45 -16.08
C GLU A 12 10.53 17.28 -15.19
N LYS A 13 9.36 17.54 -15.77
CA LYS A 13 8.07 17.45 -15.10
C LYS A 13 7.79 16.00 -14.69
N LYS A 14 7.47 15.79 -13.40
CA LYS A 14 7.15 14.46 -12.86
C LYS A 14 5.71 14.08 -13.22
N LEU A 15 5.49 12.82 -13.58
CA LEU A 15 4.15 12.27 -13.71
C LEU A 15 3.80 11.50 -12.43
N VAL A 16 2.66 11.83 -11.82
CA VAL A 16 2.08 11.05 -10.72
C VAL A 16 0.74 10.48 -11.17
N ILE A 17 0.57 9.17 -11.01
CA ILE A 17 -0.68 8.48 -11.29
C ILE A 17 -1.18 7.83 -10.00
N CYS A 18 -2.25 8.39 -9.44
CA CYS A 18 -2.99 7.82 -8.33
C CYS A 18 -4.03 6.82 -8.85
N LEU A 19 -3.84 5.55 -8.54
CA LEU A 19 -4.74 4.45 -8.85
C LEU A 19 -5.63 4.19 -7.64
N LEU A 20 -6.88 4.62 -7.76
CA LEU A 20 -7.85 4.55 -6.68
C LEU A 20 -8.94 3.52 -7.02
N PRO A 21 -9.54 2.90 -6.00
CA PRO A 21 -10.82 2.25 -6.16
C PRO A 21 -11.98 3.25 -6.27
N GLY A 22 -13.16 2.78 -6.64
CA GLY A 22 -14.37 3.61 -6.70
C GLY A 22 -15.61 2.82 -7.07
N VAL A 23 -16.76 3.50 -7.13
CA VAL A 23 -18.00 2.91 -7.68
C VAL A 23 -18.07 3.14 -9.19
N GLN A 24 -17.55 4.28 -9.64
CA GLN A 24 -17.54 4.68 -11.04
C GLN A 24 -16.10 4.86 -11.51
N SER A 25 -15.85 4.44 -12.76
CA SER A 25 -14.59 4.65 -13.44
C SER A 25 -14.47 6.12 -13.83
N SER A 26 -13.37 6.76 -13.46
CA SER A 26 -13.13 8.17 -13.79
C SER A 26 -11.64 8.48 -13.93
N ILE A 27 -11.34 9.55 -14.65
CA ILE A 27 -10.01 10.14 -14.75
C ILE A 27 -10.16 11.62 -14.41
N HIS A 28 -9.40 12.09 -13.43
CA HIS A 28 -9.21 13.51 -13.15
C HIS A 28 -7.74 13.85 -13.32
N SER A 29 -7.47 14.95 -14.03
CA SER A 29 -6.11 15.45 -14.27
C SER A 29 -5.94 16.82 -13.66
N LEU A 30 -4.86 17.00 -12.92
CA LEU A 30 -4.42 18.27 -12.35
C LEU A 30 -2.97 18.48 -12.79
N ASP A 31 -2.58 19.73 -13.04
CA ASP A 31 -1.29 20.01 -13.67
C ASP A 31 -0.63 21.26 -13.06
N SER A 32 0.68 21.20 -12.83
CA SER A 32 1.54 22.29 -12.37
C SER A 32 2.77 22.41 -13.26
N ASP A 33 3.66 23.36 -13.01
CA ASP A 33 4.93 23.44 -13.75
C ASP A 33 5.86 22.25 -13.46
N ARG A 34 5.71 21.61 -12.29
CA ARG A 34 6.64 20.58 -11.79
C ARG A 34 6.05 19.17 -11.87
N LEU A 35 4.73 19.05 -11.86
CA LEU A 35 4.06 17.77 -11.69
C LEU A 35 2.76 17.69 -12.51
N SER A 36 2.56 16.57 -13.20
CA SER A 36 1.28 16.17 -13.78
C SER A 36 0.66 15.13 -12.86
N LEU A 37 -0.52 15.40 -12.28
CA LEU A 37 -1.23 14.48 -11.40
C LEU A 37 -2.46 13.91 -12.12
N TYR A 38 -2.53 12.59 -12.24
CA TYR A 38 -3.69 11.86 -12.72
C TYR A 38 -4.29 11.02 -11.60
N ILE A 39 -5.55 11.27 -11.25
CA ILE A 39 -6.31 10.49 -10.30
C ILE A 39 -7.27 9.61 -11.10
N ILE A 40 -7.04 8.32 -11.09
CA ILE A 40 -7.74 7.35 -11.93
C ILE A 40 -8.46 6.34 -11.03
N ARG A 41 -9.78 6.33 -11.11
CA ARG A 41 -10.62 5.30 -10.49
C ARG A 41 -10.81 4.13 -11.46
N HIS A 42 -10.65 2.90 -10.97
CA HIS A 42 -10.65 1.68 -11.81
C HIS A 42 -9.58 1.71 -12.91
N GLY A 43 -8.32 1.94 -12.53
CA GLY A 43 -7.21 2.13 -13.48
C GLY A 43 -7.02 1.02 -14.51
N LYS A 44 -7.46 -0.22 -14.22
CA LYS A 44 -7.44 -1.34 -15.17
C LYS A 44 -8.16 -1.04 -16.48
N ILE A 45 -9.28 -0.31 -16.44
CA ILE A 45 -10.06 0.01 -17.64
C ILE A 45 -9.29 0.96 -18.54
N TYR A 46 -8.47 1.83 -17.95
CA TYR A 46 -7.71 2.88 -18.63
C TYR A 46 -6.26 2.47 -18.93
N TYR A 47 -5.99 1.16 -19.04
CA TYR A 47 -4.63 0.64 -19.17
C TYR A 47 -3.86 1.21 -20.38
N GLN A 48 -4.48 1.28 -21.56
CA GLN A 48 -3.85 1.86 -22.76
C GLN A 48 -3.53 3.35 -22.56
N PHE A 49 -4.43 4.06 -21.90
CA PHE A 49 -4.24 5.47 -21.59
C PHE A 49 -3.06 5.66 -20.63
N ILE A 50 -3.02 4.90 -19.53
CA ILE A 50 -1.91 4.91 -18.56
C ILE A 50 -0.59 4.60 -19.28
N LYS A 51 -0.55 3.56 -20.12
CA LYS A 51 0.63 3.19 -20.89
C LYS A 51 1.10 4.33 -21.80
N SER A 52 0.18 5.02 -22.46
CA SER A 52 0.49 6.17 -23.31
C SER A 52 1.02 7.38 -22.52
N LEU A 53 0.55 7.58 -21.27
CA LEU A 53 1.05 8.64 -20.39
C LEU A 53 2.47 8.34 -19.92
N VAL A 54 2.71 7.11 -19.45
CA VAL A 54 4.02 6.64 -18.96
C VAL A 54 5.06 6.76 -20.07
N ALA A 55 4.73 6.35 -21.30
CA ALA A 55 5.65 6.43 -22.44
C ALA A 55 6.11 7.86 -22.76
N LYS A 56 5.33 8.88 -22.36
CA LYS A 56 5.65 10.30 -22.60
C LYS A 56 6.46 10.96 -21.48
N HIS A 57 6.61 10.30 -20.32
CA HIS A 57 7.25 10.89 -19.14
C HIS A 57 8.43 10.04 -18.67
N LYS A 58 9.57 10.68 -18.40
CA LYS A 58 10.77 9.98 -17.94
C LYS A 58 10.71 9.59 -16.47
N GLN A 59 10.07 10.41 -15.64
CA GLN A 59 9.90 10.17 -14.21
C GLN A 59 8.42 9.95 -13.93
N THR A 60 8.06 8.71 -13.60
CA THR A 60 6.69 8.36 -13.23
C THR A 60 6.64 7.82 -11.82
N ILE A 61 5.65 8.25 -11.06
CA ILE A 61 5.35 7.75 -9.72
C ILE A 61 3.91 7.21 -9.72
N PHE A 62 3.75 5.97 -9.34
CA PHE A 62 2.44 5.38 -9.10
C PHE A 62 2.10 5.44 -7.62
N ILE A 63 0.89 5.90 -7.30
CA ILE A 63 0.34 5.83 -5.95
C ILE A 63 -0.84 4.88 -6.01
N ILE A 64 -0.77 3.76 -5.30
CA ILE A 64 -1.83 2.75 -5.25
C ILE A 64 -2.53 2.87 -3.91
N GLN A 65 -3.82 3.18 -3.93
CA GLN A 65 -4.61 3.18 -2.70
C GLN A 65 -4.90 1.75 -2.26
N TYR A 66 -4.55 1.43 -1.02
CA TYR A 66 -4.97 0.25 -0.30
C TYR A 66 -6.08 0.65 0.69
N ASN A 67 -7.19 -0.09 0.70
CA ASN A 67 -8.31 0.15 1.61
C ASN A 67 -8.59 -1.08 2.48
N HIS A 68 -9.10 -0.85 3.68
CA HIS A 68 -9.57 -1.92 4.53
C HIS A 68 -11.02 -2.23 4.19
N ASN A 69 -11.33 -3.50 3.96
CA ASN A 69 -12.71 -3.93 3.95
C ASN A 69 -13.23 -3.96 5.38
N THR A 70 -14.16 -3.07 5.71
CA THR A 70 -15.11 -3.34 6.78
C THR A 70 -16.23 -4.15 6.16
N SER A 71 -16.19 -5.47 6.32
CA SER A 71 -17.29 -6.36 5.96
C SER A 71 -18.46 -6.16 6.94
N SER A 72 -19.09 -4.98 6.90
CA SER A 72 -20.40 -4.78 7.54
C SER A 72 -21.45 -4.66 6.44
N THR A 73 -22.27 -5.70 6.32
CA THR A 73 -23.64 -5.65 5.77
C THR A 73 -23.78 -5.15 4.33
N THR A 74 -23.62 -6.04 3.34
CA THR A 74 -24.60 -6.33 2.26
C THR A 74 -23.89 -7.14 1.18
N GLU A 75 -24.51 -8.24 0.74
CA GLU A 75 -24.05 -9.15 -0.33
C GLU A 75 -23.99 -8.51 -1.73
N THR A 76 -23.86 -7.19 -1.83
CA THR A 76 -23.61 -6.51 -3.09
C THR A 76 -22.15 -6.72 -3.46
N THR A 77 -21.95 -7.49 -4.53
CA THR A 77 -20.71 -7.85 -5.23
C THR A 77 -19.88 -6.67 -5.77
N THR A 78 -20.01 -5.49 -5.19
CA THR A 78 -19.32 -4.26 -5.54
C THR A 78 -17.90 -4.28 -4.97
N SER A 79 -16.95 -4.75 -5.78
CA SER A 79 -15.50 -4.49 -5.71
C SER A 79 -14.98 -4.26 -4.29
N ASN A 80 -14.83 -5.35 -3.54
CA ASN A 80 -14.12 -5.39 -2.27
C ASN A 80 -12.71 -4.85 -2.49
N ASN A 81 -12.43 -3.60 -2.12
CA ASN A 81 -11.16 -2.93 -2.38
C ASN A 81 -10.05 -3.43 -1.45
N ASN A 82 -9.59 -4.63 -1.72
CA ASN A 82 -8.75 -5.44 -0.84
C ASN A 82 -7.27 -5.42 -1.29
N ILE A 83 -6.45 -6.22 -0.61
CA ILE A 83 -5.07 -6.50 -1.03
C ILE A 83 -5.00 -7.04 -2.47
N GLU A 84 -6.07 -7.65 -2.98
CA GLU A 84 -6.13 -8.12 -4.36
C GLU A 84 -6.21 -7.00 -5.39
N ASP A 85 -6.81 -5.84 -5.10
CA ASP A 85 -6.69 -4.68 -5.99
C ASP A 85 -5.26 -4.19 -6.12
N VAL A 86 -4.54 -4.16 -4.99
CA VAL A 86 -3.12 -3.83 -4.95
C VAL A 86 -2.33 -4.83 -5.82
N LEU A 87 -2.52 -6.14 -5.61
CA LEU A 87 -1.89 -7.21 -6.38
C LEU A 87 -2.24 -7.15 -7.87
N ASN A 88 -3.49 -6.85 -8.18
CA ASN A 88 -4.01 -6.71 -9.51
C ASN A 88 -3.40 -5.51 -10.27
N TYR A 89 -3.27 -4.36 -9.59
CA TYR A 89 -2.58 -3.21 -10.15
C TYR A 89 -1.13 -3.54 -10.42
N PHE A 90 -0.45 -4.29 -9.53
CA PHE A 90 0.90 -4.74 -9.80
C PHE A 90 0.98 -5.68 -10.98
N GLN A 91 0.13 -6.71 -11.04
CA GLN A 91 0.09 -7.60 -12.19
C GLN A 91 -0.05 -6.79 -13.48
N PHE A 92 -0.89 -5.75 -13.49
CA PHE A 92 -1.01 -4.82 -14.61
C PHE A 92 0.31 -4.04 -14.87
N LEU A 93 0.85 -3.33 -13.88
CA LEU A 93 2.06 -2.52 -14.02
C LEU A 93 3.25 -3.39 -14.50
N TYR A 94 3.36 -4.64 -14.03
CA TYR A 94 4.44 -5.55 -14.39
C TYR A 94 4.21 -6.29 -15.71
N GLN A 95 3.03 -6.86 -15.95
CA GLN A 95 2.79 -7.65 -17.16
C GLN A 95 2.57 -6.79 -18.40
N GLU A 96 1.97 -5.61 -18.27
CA GLU A 96 1.47 -4.86 -19.45
C GLU A 96 2.29 -3.60 -19.76
N ILE A 97 2.87 -2.97 -18.75
CA ILE A 97 3.78 -1.83 -18.98
C ILE A 97 5.19 -2.32 -19.31
N ASN A 98 5.70 -3.35 -18.61
CA ASN A 98 7.07 -3.84 -18.85
C ASN A 98 7.19 -4.88 -19.98
N SER A 99 6.12 -5.56 -20.42
CA SER A 99 6.24 -6.56 -21.50
C SER A 99 6.60 -5.95 -22.86
N SER A 100 6.30 -4.67 -23.06
CA SER A 100 6.78 -3.91 -24.21
C SER A 100 8.17 -3.34 -23.91
N GLN A 101 9.22 -4.04 -24.36
CA GLN A 101 10.53 -3.47 -24.70
C GLN A 101 11.33 -2.82 -23.55
N GLN A 102 12.45 -3.45 -23.17
CA GLN A 102 13.64 -2.84 -22.53
C GLN A 102 13.48 -2.07 -21.20
N TYR A 103 12.29 -1.88 -20.66
CA TYR A 103 12.11 -1.32 -19.33
C TYR A 103 12.31 -2.45 -18.31
N ARG A 104 13.58 -2.66 -17.92
CA ARG A 104 13.89 -3.16 -16.58
C ARG A 104 13.10 -2.30 -15.59
N PHE A 105 12.69 -2.89 -14.47
CA PHE A 105 11.92 -2.36 -13.32
C PHE A 105 12.23 -0.93 -12.82
N THR A 106 13.14 -0.20 -13.45
CA THR A 106 13.83 0.99 -12.98
C THR A 106 13.18 2.32 -13.37
N SER A 107 12.09 2.38 -14.16
CA SER A 107 11.58 3.68 -14.65
C SER A 107 10.46 4.32 -13.84
N PHE A 108 9.79 3.58 -12.94
CA PHE A 108 8.75 4.16 -12.10
C PHE A 108 8.90 3.79 -10.62
N SER A 109 8.65 4.78 -9.76
CA SER A 109 8.56 4.59 -8.31
C SER A 109 7.12 4.27 -7.94
N THR A 110 6.88 3.40 -6.97
CA THR A 110 5.51 3.08 -6.52
C THR A 110 5.37 3.28 -5.02
N ILE A 111 4.24 3.86 -4.62
CA ILE A 111 3.84 4.10 -3.24
C ILE A 111 2.52 3.37 -2.99
N ILE A 112 2.46 2.47 -2.02
CA ILE A 112 1.19 1.99 -1.47
C ILE A 112 0.76 2.97 -0.39
N MET A 113 -0.44 3.50 -0.53
CA MET A 113 -1.00 4.49 0.37
C MET A 113 -2.30 3.97 0.98
N TYR A 114 -2.51 4.13 2.28
CA TYR A 114 -3.79 3.79 2.90
C TYR A 114 -4.19 4.80 3.96
N ASP A 115 -5.50 4.88 4.23
CA ASP A 115 -6.04 5.80 5.23
C ASP A 115 -5.87 5.23 6.64
N THR A 116 -5.17 5.97 7.51
CA THR A 116 -4.93 5.59 8.90
C THR A 116 -6.23 5.30 9.67
N ALA A 117 -7.28 6.09 9.45
CA ALA A 117 -8.53 5.99 10.19
C ALA A 117 -9.25 4.64 9.95
N GLN A 118 -8.97 3.98 8.81
CA GLN A 118 -9.53 2.67 8.51
C GLN A 118 -8.89 1.54 9.33
N TYR A 119 -7.72 1.76 9.93
CA TYR A 119 -6.91 0.72 10.58
C TYR A 119 -6.61 0.95 12.05
N ASP A 120 -6.86 2.15 12.58
CA ASP A 120 -6.54 2.49 13.98
C ASP A 120 -7.08 1.46 14.98
N LYS A 121 -8.25 0.88 14.72
CA LYS A 121 -8.88 -0.13 15.60
C LYS A 121 -8.44 -1.57 15.34
N TYR A 122 -7.76 -1.81 14.23
CA TYR A 122 -7.41 -3.15 13.76
C TYR A 122 -5.90 -3.44 13.80
N GLN A 123 -5.07 -2.51 14.28
CA GLN A 123 -3.60 -2.62 14.23
C GLN A 123 -3.01 -3.91 14.83
N LEU A 124 -3.71 -4.54 15.78
CA LEU A 124 -3.28 -5.75 16.46
C LEU A 124 -4.09 -7.00 16.06
N THR A 125 -4.92 -6.92 15.03
CA THR A 125 -5.60 -8.11 14.52
C THR A 125 -4.64 -8.95 13.68
N PRO A 126 -4.73 -10.29 13.75
CA PRO A 126 -3.97 -11.18 12.88
C PRO A 126 -4.10 -10.82 11.40
N GLN A 127 -5.30 -10.39 10.99
CA GLN A 127 -5.55 -9.92 9.63
C GLN A 127 -4.67 -8.72 9.26
N PHE A 128 -4.66 -7.67 10.09
CA PHE A 128 -3.85 -6.48 9.80
C PHE A 128 -2.37 -6.82 9.77
N ILE A 129 -1.89 -7.60 10.73
CA ILE A 129 -0.48 -7.99 10.82
C ILE A 129 -0.07 -8.75 9.56
N TYR A 130 -0.84 -9.77 9.17
CA TYR A 130 -0.54 -10.55 7.97
C TYR A 130 -0.55 -9.68 6.70
N ILE A 131 -1.53 -8.77 6.58
CA ILE A 131 -1.59 -7.81 5.48
C ILE A 131 -0.35 -6.90 5.48
N GLN A 132 0.10 -6.40 6.63
CA GLN A 132 1.33 -5.62 6.71
C GLN A 132 2.54 -6.45 6.27
N GLN A 133 2.63 -7.72 6.66
CA GLN A 133 3.67 -8.63 6.17
C GLN A 133 3.63 -8.78 4.65
N LEU A 134 2.44 -8.94 4.05
CA LEU A 134 2.26 -9.01 2.60
C LEU A 134 2.66 -7.70 1.90
N LEU A 135 2.18 -6.55 2.38
CA LEU A 135 2.51 -5.25 1.79
C LEU A 135 4.00 -4.97 1.85
N ARG A 136 4.65 -5.28 2.98
CA ARG A 136 6.11 -5.16 3.15
C ARG A 136 6.86 -6.10 2.23
N TYR A 137 6.39 -7.34 2.08
CA TYR A 137 6.98 -8.30 1.15
C TYR A 137 6.93 -7.79 -0.30
N ILE A 138 5.75 -7.36 -0.76
CA ILE A 138 5.54 -6.79 -2.10
C ILE A 138 6.41 -5.54 -2.27
N SER A 139 6.45 -4.68 -1.25
CA SER A 139 7.25 -3.46 -1.25
C SER A 139 8.75 -3.74 -1.42
N LEU A 140 9.26 -4.78 -0.75
CA LEU A 140 10.65 -5.22 -0.89
C LEU A 140 10.93 -5.81 -2.27
N LYS A 141 10.03 -6.64 -2.80
CA LYS A 141 10.20 -7.21 -4.15
C LYS A 141 10.29 -6.15 -5.23
N HIS A 142 9.60 -5.04 -5.03
CA HIS A 142 9.36 -4.06 -6.08
C HIS A 142 9.95 -2.67 -5.83
N GLY A 143 10.73 -2.51 -4.75
CA GLY A 143 11.42 -1.24 -4.47
C GLY A 143 10.47 -0.10 -4.10
N MET A 144 9.46 -0.38 -3.29
CA MET A 144 8.35 0.55 -3.05
C MET A 144 8.42 1.32 -1.72
N LYS A 145 7.49 2.25 -1.54
CA LYS A 145 7.23 2.91 -0.27
C LYS A 145 5.83 2.53 0.22
N ILE A 146 5.67 2.29 1.52
CA ILE A 146 4.37 2.16 2.16
C ILE A 146 4.13 3.40 2.99
N VAL A 147 2.97 4.02 2.85
CA VAL A 147 2.59 5.25 3.55
C VAL A 147 1.18 5.10 4.11
N SER A 148 0.99 5.43 5.38
CA SER A 148 -0.33 5.66 5.94
C SER A 148 -0.54 7.16 6.15
N LEU A 149 -1.65 7.67 5.64
CA LEU A 149 -2.03 9.07 5.80
C LEU A 149 -3.34 9.20 6.55
N ARG A 150 -3.42 10.17 7.45
CA ARG A 150 -4.70 10.67 7.94
C ARG A 150 -5.37 11.51 6.87
N ASN A 151 -6.66 11.24 6.60
CA ASN A 151 -7.46 11.89 5.56
C ASN A 151 -6.81 11.78 4.18
N MET A 152 -6.71 10.56 3.66
CA MET A 152 -6.06 10.30 2.37
C MET A 152 -6.72 11.07 1.21
N VAL A 153 -8.03 11.31 1.28
CA VAL A 153 -8.79 12.06 0.26
C VAL A 153 -8.27 13.50 0.12
N ASP A 154 -7.99 14.17 1.24
CA ASP A 154 -7.49 15.54 1.24
C ASP A 154 -6.07 15.62 0.69
N ALA A 155 -5.29 14.53 0.79
CA ALA A 155 -3.94 14.46 0.25
C ALA A 155 -3.91 14.42 -1.30
N LEU A 156 -5.02 14.10 -1.97
CA LEU A 156 -5.10 13.95 -3.44
C LEU A 156 -5.30 15.27 -4.18
N THR A 157 -4.58 16.31 -3.78
CA THR A 157 -4.48 17.57 -4.52
C THR A 157 -3.05 17.74 -5.04
N ILE A 158 -2.86 18.54 -6.08
CA ILE A 158 -1.53 18.71 -6.67
C ILE A 158 -0.50 19.25 -5.66
N GLY A 159 -0.86 20.27 -4.89
CA GLY A 159 0.02 20.84 -3.85
C GLY A 159 0.33 19.83 -2.74
N ASN A 160 -0.67 19.06 -2.29
CA ASN A 160 -0.47 18.08 -1.22
C ASN A 160 0.38 16.89 -1.66
N ILE A 161 0.19 16.41 -2.90
CA ILE A 161 1.05 15.36 -3.47
C ILE A 161 2.49 15.85 -3.64
N GLU A 162 2.70 17.08 -4.13
CA GLU A 162 4.05 17.64 -4.23
C GLU A 162 4.74 17.69 -2.86
N GLN A 163 4.04 18.20 -1.83
CA GLN A 163 4.59 18.28 -0.47
C GLN A 163 4.78 16.90 0.18
N LEU A 164 3.87 15.96 -0.07
CA LEU A 164 4.01 14.58 0.37
C LEU A 164 5.30 13.98 -0.18
N LEU A 165 5.53 14.07 -1.49
CA LEU A 165 6.72 13.50 -2.12
C LEU A 165 8.01 14.11 -1.58
N LEU A 166 8.07 15.44 -1.41
CA LEU A 166 9.20 16.13 -0.78
C LEU A 166 9.43 15.69 0.67
N THR A 167 8.34 15.51 1.42
CA THR A 167 8.40 15.07 2.82
C THR A 167 8.93 13.64 2.92
N LEU A 168 8.42 12.72 2.09
CA LEU A 168 8.85 11.31 2.10
C LEU A 168 10.34 11.13 1.77
N ASP A 169 10.93 12.03 0.98
CA ASP A 169 12.35 12.00 0.65
C ASP A 169 13.26 12.57 1.75
N SER A 170 12.69 13.24 2.77
CA SER A 170 13.44 13.92 3.84
C SER A 170 13.21 13.35 5.25
N ILE A 171 12.13 12.59 5.47
CA ILE A 171 11.83 12.02 6.79
C ILE A 171 12.50 10.66 7.01
N SER A 172 12.71 10.33 8.29
CA SER A 172 13.10 8.98 8.70
C SER A 172 11.91 8.00 8.61
N PRO A 173 12.17 6.69 8.46
CA PRO A 173 11.13 5.67 8.49
C PRO A 173 10.32 5.68 9.80
N ILE A 174 9.01 5.47 9.68
CA ILE A 174 8.03 5.38 10.76
C ILE A 174 7.35 4.00 10.64
N PRO A 175 7.95 2.92 11.16
CA PRO A 175 7.51 1.55 10.86
C PRO A 175 6.31 1.08 11.70
N ILE A 176 5.98 1.80 12.76
CA ILE A 176 4.84 1.53 13.65
C ILE A 176 3.88 2.70 13.47
N LEU A 177 2.58 2.40 13.37
CA LEU A 177 1.57 3.43 13.18
C LEU A 177 1.56 4.39 14.39
N ASP A 178 1.93 5.64 14.16
CA ASP A 178 1.93 6.69 15.16
C ASP A 178 0.76 7.64 14.90
N SER A 179 -0.22 7.64 15.81
CA SER A 179 -1.39 8.50 15.77
C SER A 179 -1.09 10.01 15.70
N LYS A 180 0.08 10.45 16.20
CA LYS A 180 0.51 11.86 16.09
C LYS A 180 1.01 12.17 14.69
N GLY A 181 1.72 11.20 14.09
CA GLY A 181 2.28 11.28 12.74
C GLY A 181 3.24 12.47 12.53
N VAL A 182 3.65 12.63 11.28
CA VAL A 182 4.42 13.79 10.79
C VAL A 182 3.50 14.64 9.93
N GLU A 183 3.29 15.91 10.30
CA GLU A 183 2.50 16.83 9.49
C GLU A 183 3.15 17.06 8.12
N ILE A 184 2.35 16.96 7.06
CA ILE A 184 2.75 17.44 5.75
C ILE A 184 2.49 18.95 5.75
N ALA A 185 3.53 19.75 5.50
CA ALA A 185 3.38 21.19 5.39
C ALA A 185 2.54 21.53 4.15
N VAL A 186 1.22 21.59 4.30
CA VAL A 186 0.31 21.99 3.24
C VAL A 186 0.40 23.51 3.10
N GLN A 187 0.85 23.98 1.94
CA GLN A 187 0.61 25.36 1.55
C GLN A 187 -0.87 25.45 1.17
N THR A 188 -1.73 25.84 2.12
CA THR A 188 -3.04 26.37 1.73
C THR A 188 -2.76 27.70 1.06
N ASN A 189 -3.04 27.80 -0.25
CA ASN A 189 -3.29 29.10 -0.83
C ASN A 189 -4.56 29.60 -0.15
N ASP A 190 -4.40 30.44 0.89
CA ASP A 190 -5.48 31.03 1.68
C ASP A 190 -6.29 32.04 0.84
N ILE A 191 -6.94 31.58 -0.24
CA ILE A 191 -7.79 32.44 -1.08
C ILE A 191 -9.28 32.10 -0.93
N ASP A 192 -9.70 30.95 -0.39
CA ASP A 192 -11.13 30.59 -0.31
C ASP A 192 -11.60 30.09 1.08
N ARG A 193 -11.19 30.77 2.15
CA ARG A 193 -11.92 30.71 3.44
C ARG A 193 -12.48 32.07 3.82
N THR A 194 -13.32 32.61 2.93
CA THR A 194 -14.36 33.55 3.34
C THR A 194 -15.46 32.76 4.05
N GLU A 195 -15.60 33.03 5.34
CA GLU A 195 -16.89 33.01 6.06
C GLU A 195 -17.68 31.69 6.07
N SER A 196 -17.22 30.70 6.84
CA SER A 196 -18.15 29.79 7.52
C SER A 196 -17.65 29.41 8.90
N ASN A 197 -18.21 30.08 9.91
CA ASN A 197 -18.40 29.62 11.29
C ASN A 197 -17.24 28.86 11.96
N GLY A 198 -16.41 29.59 12.72
CA GLY A 198 -16.07 29.30 14.13
C GLY A 198 -15.55 27.91 14.56
N HIS A 199 -15.38 26.97 13.65
CA HIS A 199 -14.85 25.65 13.94
C HIS A 199 -13.39 25.63 13.54
N GLU A 200 -12.54 25.50 14.56
CA GLU A 200 -11.10 25.29 14.51
C GLU A 200 -10.61 24.74 13.16
N ALA A 201 -10.08 25.66 12.34
CA ALA A 201 -9.50 25.37 11.04
C ALA A 201 -8.24 24.46 11.10
N SER A 202 -7.87 23.95 12.28
CA SER A 202 -6.64 23.21 12.53
C SER A 202 -6.73 21.69 12.39
N HIS A 203 -7.91 21.10 12.15
CA HIS A 203 -8.07 19.63 12.27
C HIS A 203 -7.92 18.81 10.98
N ASN A 204 -7.74 19.42 9.80
CA ASN A 204 -7.64 18.68 8.53
C ASN A 204 -6.24 18.76 7.89
N LYS A 205 -5.17 18.80 8.68
CA LYS A 205 -3.82 18.65 8.13
C LYS A 205 -3.56 17.19 7.80
N SER A 206 -3.14 16.91 6.57
CA SER A 206 -2.65 15.56 6.21
C SER A 206 -1.40 15.23 7.02
N GLN A 207 -1.42 14.09 7.69
CA GLN A 207 -0.34 13.59 8.53
C GLN A 207 0.12 12.23 8.03
N ILE A 208 1.42 11.99 8.03
CA ILE A 208 2.03 10.69 7.76
C ILE A 208 2.11 9.93 9.08
N ASN A 209 1.27 8.92 9.26
CA ASN A 209 1.22 8.13 10.49
C ASN A 209 2.08 6.87 10.42
N LEU A 210 2.38 6.39 9.21
CA LEU A 210 3.33 5.30 8.99
C LEU A 210 4.05 5.55 7.68
N TYR A 211 5.35 5.26 7.66
CA TYR A 211 6.18 5.35 6.47
C TYR A 211 7.26 4.28 6.48
N ILE A 212 7.23 3.38 5.51
CA ILE A 212 8.23 2.34 5.33
C ILE A 212 8.78 2.43 3.91
N PRO A 213 9.96 3.03 3.71
CA PRO A 213 10.67 2.88 2.44
C PRO A 213 11.27 1.48 2.35
N TYR A 214 11.26 0.87 1.16
CA TYR A 214 11.80 -0.48 0.95
C TYR A 214 13.26 -0.61 1.41
N THR A 215 14.05 0.46 1.31
CA THR A 215 15.47 0.48 1.70
C THR A 215 15.68 0.32 3.20
N TRP A 216 14.66 0.66 4.01
CA TRP A 216 14.72 0.42 5.45
C TRP A 216 14.32 -1.02 5.79
N ASP A 217 13.53 -1.68 4.96
CA ASP A 217 12.95 -2.97 5.28
C ASP A 217 13.88 -4.15 4.92
N SER A 218 13.55 -5.36 5.39
CA SER A 218 14.21 -6.59 4.97
C SER A 218 13.33 -7.81 5.20
N TRP A 219 13.62 -8.90 4.50
CA TRP A 219 12.96 -10.19 4.68
C TRP A 219 12.94 -10.64 6.15
N ASN A 220 14.07 -10.49 6.83
CA ASN A 220 14.20 -10.83 8.25
C ASN A 220 13.27 -9.97 9.12
N LYS A 221 13.06 -8.69 8.80
CA LYS A 221 12.16 -7.81 9.59
C LYS A 221 10.69 -8.21 9.46
N ILE A 222 10.28 -8.79 8.33
CA ILE A 222 8.93 -9.35 8.15
C ILE A 222 8.74 -10.56 9.08
N VAL A 223 9.72 -11.46 9.10
CA VAL A 223 9.71 -12.66 9.97
C VAL A 223 9.76 -12.27 11.45
N VAL A 224 10.63 -11.33 11.82
CA VAL A 224 10.75 -10.84 13.21
C VAL A 224 9.45 -10.21 13.69
N GLN A 225 8.76 -9.43 12.84
CA GLN A 225 7.43 -8.89 13.18
C GLN A 225 6.46 -10.02 13.56
N GLY A 226 6.43 -11.10 12.79
CA GLY A 226 5.58 -12.26 13.09
C GLY A 226 5.99 -12.98 14.38
N LYS A 227 7.29 -13.16 14.63
CA LYS A 227 7.82 -13.80 15.85
C LYS A 227 7.55 -12.98 17.11
N SER A 228 7.57 -11.65 17.02
CA SER A 228 7.36 -10.74 18.15
C SER A 228 5.89 -10.64 18.58
N ILE A 229 4.98 -11.20 17.79
CA ILE A 229 3.55 -11.14 18.06
C ILE A 229 3.11 -12.51 18.54
N VAL A 230 2.86 -12.62 19.83
CA VAL A 230 2.23 -13.80 20.40
C VAL A 230 0.73 -13.55 20.35
N LEU A 231 0.06 -14.32 19.49
CA LEU A 231 -1.38 -14.32 19.32
C LEU A 231 -1.83 -15.78 19.16
N PRO A 232 -2.87 -16.22 19.87
CA PRO A 232 -3.33 -17.59 19.84
C PRO A 232 -3.91 -17.96 18.47
N ASN A 233 -3.67 -19.21 18.03
CA ASN A 233 -4.19 -19.78 16.77
C ASN A 233 -3.82 -18.98 15.51
N THR A 234 -2.65 -18.33 15.50
CA THR A 234 -2.16 -17.55 14.35
C THR A 234 -0.96 -18.16 13.64
N ASP A 235 -0.43 -19.27 14.16
CA ASP A 235 0.74 -19.97 13.60
C ASP A 235 0.52 -20.47 12.15
N GLU A 236 -0.75 -20.71 11.79
CA GLU A 236 -1.13 -21.15 10.44
C GLU A 236 -1.00 -20.03 9.39
N ILE A 237 -0.95 -18.76 9.78
CA ILE A 237 -1.13 -17.63 8.84
C ILE A 237 -0.01 -16.60 8.96
N ILE A 238 0.35 -16.22 10.19
CA ILE A 238 1.40 -15.22 10.41
C ILE A 238 2.75 -15.80 10.00
N ILE A 239 3.51 -15.03 9.23
CA ILE A 239 4.82 -15.45 8.74
C ILE A 239 5.81 -15.33 9.90
N ARG A 240 6.11 -16.45 10.55
CA ARG A 240 7.03 -16.53 11.69
C ARG A 240 8.36 -17.21 11.38
N ASN A 241 8.56 -17.69 10.16
CA ASN A 241 9.81 -18.33 9.75
C ASN A 241 10.09 -18.11 8.26
N GLU A 242 11.31 -18.43 7.88
CA GLU A 242 11.85 -18.22 6.54
C GLU A 242 11.18 -19.14 5.51
N SER A 243 10.86 -20.39 5.88
CA SER A 243 10.18 -21.33 4.97
C SER A 243 8.79 -20.83 4.52
N ARG A 244 8.05 -20.14 5.40
CA ARG A 244 6.79 -19.48 5.05
C ARG A 244 6.98 -18.30 4.11
N LEU A 245 8.05 -17.56 4.30
CA LEU A 245 8.38 -16.44 3.42
C LEU A 245 8.77 -16.94 2.02
N GLU A 246 9.49 -18.05 1.93
CA GLU A 246 9.82 -18.74 0.67
C GLU A 246 8.58 -19.31 -0.04
N GLU A 247 7.63 -19.88 0.72
CA GLU A 247 6.33 -20.32 0.19
C GLU A 247 5.54 -19.15 -0.41
N LEU A 248 5.42 -18.05 0.35
CA LEU A 248 4.82 -16.81 -0.13
C LEU A 248 5.53 -16.34 -1.41
N ASP A 249 6.85 -16.39 -1.43
CA ASP A 249 7.65 -15.95 -2.58
C ASP A 249 7.32 -16.74 -3.84
N SER A 250 7.35 -18.07 -3.74
CA SER A 250 7.00 -18.97 -4.83
C SER A 250 5.58 -18.73 -5.35
N ASN A 251 4.62 -18.55 -4.44
CA ASN A 251 3.22 -18.34 -4.80
C ASN A 251 2.98 -16.97 -5.42
N TYR A 252 3.66 -15.94 -4.93
CA TYR A 252 3.59 -14.60 -5.48
C TYR A 252 4.14 -14.56 -6.92
N GLU A 253 5.31 -15.15 -7.17
CA GLU A 253 5.88 -15.24 -8.52
C GLU A 253 4.97 -16.02 -9.48
N LYS A 254 4.36 -17.12 -9.02
CA LYS A 254 3.34 -17.84 -9.80
C LYS A 254 2.12 -16.96 -10.08
N SER A 255 1.69 -16.15 -9.11
CA SER A 255 0.53 -15.26 -9.29
C SER A 255 0.80 -14.17 -10.33
N LEU A 256 2.05 -13.70 -10.42
CA LEU A 256 2.53 -12.78 -11.45
C LEU A 256 2.76 -13.44 -12.80
N SER A 257 2.83 -14.76 -12.89
CA SER A 257 2.92 -15.46 -14.17
C SER A 257 1.54 -15.55 -14.82
N ARG A 258 1.47 -15.48 -16.15
CA ARG A 258 0.19 -15.58 -16.90
C ARG A 258 -0.54 -16.91 -16.64
N GLU A 259 0.18 -17.94 -16.21
CA GLU A 259 -0.34 -19.28 -15.94
C GLU A 259 -1.32 -19.32 -14.75
N SER A 260 -1.22 -18.37 -13.82
CA SER A 260 -2.12 -18.26 -12.66
C SER A 260 -3.60 -18.16 -13.04
N LYS A 261 -3.94 -17.47 -14.15
CA LYS A 261 -5.35 -17.28 -14.56
C LYS A 261 -6.12 -18.59 -14.77
N ASN A 262 -5.42 -19.69 -15.05
CA ASN A 262 -6.06 -20.97 -15.34
C ASN A 262 -6.08 -21.95 -14.15
N ASN A 263 -5.24 -21.76 -13.13
CA ASN A 263 -5.00 -22.79 -12.11
C ASN A 263 -5.66 -22.53 -10.75
N VAL A 264 -6.20 -21.34 -10.49
CA VAL A 264 -6.97 -21.14 -9.24
C VAL A 264 -8.42 -21.54 -9.51
N ASN A 265 -8.80 -22.73 -9.07
CA ASN A 265 -10.17 -23.28 -9.11
C ASN A 265 -11.17 -22.40 -8.31
N GLY A 266 -11.46 -21.21 -8.82
CA GLY A 266 -12.36 -20.23 -8.19
C GLY A 266 -11.82 -19.53 -6.95
N GLY A 267 -10.51 -19.62 -6.67
CA GLY A 267 -9.86 -18.81 -5.63
C GLY A 267 -9.41 -17.45 -6.15
N THR A 268 -9.27 -16.49 -5.26
CA THR A 268 -8.71 -15.17 -5.54
C THR A 268 -7.18 -15.24 -5.61
N ILE A 269 -6.52 -14.21 -6.18
CA ILE A 269 -5.05 -14.11 -6.14
C ILE A 269 -4.55 -14.14 -4.69
N VAL A 270 -5.34 -13.58 -3.77
CA VAL A 270 -5.04 -13.58 -2.34
C VAL A 270 -4.97 -14.99 -1.76
N ASP A 271 -5.86 -15.88 -2.21
CA ASP A 271 -5.91 -17.26 -1.73
C ASP A 271 -4.64 -18.03 -2.10
N LEU A 272 -3.95 -17.65 -3.19
CA LEU A 272 -2.64 -18.20 -3.53
C LEU A 272 -1.55 -17.78 -2.55
N LEU A 273 -1.68 -16.61 -1.92
CA LEU A 273 -0.67 -16.09 -1.00
C LEU A 273 -0.84 -16.64 0.42
N LEU A 274 -1.99 -17.24 0.72
CA LEU A 274 -2.25 -17.90 1.98
C LEU A 274 -1.43 -19.20 2.10
N PRO A 275 -0.94 -19.53 3.31
CA PRO A 275 -0.23 -20.77 3.54
C PRO A 275 -1.06 -22.01 3.21
N GLN A 276 -0.45 -23.04 2.60
CA GLN A 276 -1.20 -24.21 2.14
C GLN A 276 -1.89 -25.00 3.27
N ASP A 277 -1.26 -25.12 4.42
CA ASP A 277 -1.85 -25.78 5.59
C ASP A 277 -3.08 -25.02 6.10
N TYR A 278 -3.08 -23.68 6.07
CA TYR A 278 -4.28 -22.89 6.36
C TYR A 278 -5.40 -23.15 5.34
N LEU A 279 -5.05 -23.36 4.07
CA LEU A 279 -6.02 -23.76 3.05
C LEU A 279 -6.57 -25.18 3.27
N GLN A 280 -5.77 -26.08 3.84
CA GLN A 280 -6.16 -27.47 4.14
C GLN A 280 -6.99 -27.60 5.42
N THR A 281 -6.67 -26.85 6.49
CA THR A 281 -7.39 -26.90 7.77
C THR A 281 -8.82 -26.34 7.65
N ARG A 282 -9.07 -25.39 6.73
CA ARG A 282 -10.41 -24.88 6.47
C ARG A 282 -11.15 -25.64 5.35
N ASN A 283 -11.90 -26.64 5.78
CA ASN A 283 -12.94 -27.32 5.00
C ASN A 283 -13.85 -26.34 4.23
N LYS A 284 -13.83 -26.43 2.88
CA LYS A 284 -14.82 -26.00 1.85
C LYS A 284 -15.34 -24.55 1.85
N ASN A 285 -15.21 -23.79 2.93
CA ASN A 285 -15.52 -22.37 2.97
C ASN A 285 -14.23 -21.63 2.65
N LYS A 286 -14.09 -21.20 1.39
CA LYS A 286 -12.91 -20.52 0.82
C LYS A 286 -12.23 -19.62 1.87
N PRO A 287 -10.98 -19.91 2.28
CA PRO A 287 -10.30 -19.15 3.32
C PRO A 287 -9.99 -17.76 2.79
N LYS A 288 -10.81 -16.76 3.11
CA LYS A 288 -10.47 -15.37 2.78
C LYS A 288 -9.61 -14.82 3.91
N ILE A 289 -8.59 -14.01 3.60
CA ILE A 289 -7.93 -13.17 4.61
C ILE A 289 -8.98 -12.40 5.45
N GLU A 290 -10.10 -12.00 4.85
CA GLU A 290 -11.23 -11.31 5.49
C GLU A 290 -11.94 -12.11 6.60
N SER A 291 -11.70 -13.43 6.66
CA SER A 291 -12.30 -14.33 7.65
C SER A 291 -11.33 -14.70 8.77
N LEU A 292 -10.17 -14.04 8.82
CA LEU A 292 -9.29 -13.99 9.98
C LEU A 292 -10.01 -13.31 11.15
N PRO A 293 -9.67 -13.66 12.40
CA PRO A 293 -10.22 -12.98 13.56
C PRO A 293 -9.92 -11.48 13.49
N ASN A 294 -10.98 -10.67 13.50
CA ASN A 294 -10.90 -9.22 13.69
C ASN A 294 -11.00 -8.81 15.15
N SER A 295 -10.89 -9.78 16.07
CA SER A 295 -10.77 -9.50 17.50
C SER A 295 -9.48 -8.73 17.75
N THR A 296 -9.61 -7.46 18.12
CA THR A 296 -8.47 -6.65 18.56
C THR A 296 -7.94 -7.23 19.87
N TYR A 297 -6.67 -7.62 19.87
CA TYR A 297 -5.98 -8.00 21.11
C TYR A 297 -5.48 -6.74 21.79
N SER A 298 -5.57 -6.66 23.12
CA SER A 298 -4.96 -5.56 23.83
C SER A 298 -3.43 -5.73 23.85
N LEU A 299 -2.69 -4.62 23.91
CA LEU A 299 -1.23 -4.68 24.11
C LEU A 299 -0.89 -5.48 25.38
N SER A 300 -1.74 -5.42 26.41
CA SER A 300 -1.59 -6.22 27.62
C SER A 300 -1.74 -7.72 27.39
N ASP A 301 -2.63 -8.15 26.49
CA ASP A 301 -2.78 -9.59 26.16
C ASP A 301 -1.52 -10.10 25.44
N MET A 302 -0.98 -9.32 24.51
CA MET A 302 0.28 -9.64 23.83
C MET A 302 1.46 -9.70 24.80
N LEU A 303 1.58 -8.71 25.70
CA LEU A 303 2.68 -8.69 26.68
C LEU A 303 2.54 -9.82 27.70
N ARG A 304 1.33 -10.22 28.09
CA ARG A 304 1.10 -11.35 29.00
C ARG A 304 1.62 -12.66 28.43
N GLU A 305 1.47 -12.89 27.13
CA GLU A 305 2.01 -14.08 26.48
C GLU A 305 3.55 -14.04 26.39
N ILE A 306 4.16 -12.89 26.09
CA ILE A 306 5.64 -12.76 26.08
C ILE A 306 6.23 -13.00 27.48
N VAL A 307 5.53 -12.56 28.53
CA VAL A 307 5.98 -12.69 29.92
C VAL A 307 5.63 -14.04 30.52
N GLN A 308 4.90 -14.93 29.82
CA GLN A 308 4.85 -16.31 30.28
C GLN A 308 6.26 -16.88 30.19
N PRO A 309 6.90 -17.21 31.34
CA PRO A 309 8.14 -17.95 31.28
C PRO A 309 7.77 -19.23 30.57
N SER A 310 8.43 -19.52 29.45
CA SER A 310 8.53 -20.89 28.96
C SER A 310 8.99 -21.72 30.16
N VAL A 311 8.03 -22.38 30.80
CA VAL A 311 8.23 -23.22 31.97
C VAL A 311 9.22 -24.27 31.50
N LEU A 312 10.39 -24.26 32.14
CA LEU A 312 11.40 -25.28 32.01
C LEU A 312 10.76 -26.65 32.25
N GLU A 313 10.76 -27.49 31.22
CA GLU A 313 10.86 -28.95 31.33
C GLU A 313 12.01 -29.43 30.44
#